data_AF-A0A0F8UWW2-F1
#
_entry.id   AF-A0A0F8UWW2-F1
#
_cell.length_a   1.000
_cell.length_b   1.000
_cell.length_c   1.000
_cell.angle_alpha   90.00
_cell.angle_beta   90.00
_cell.angle_gamma   90.00
#
_symmetry.space_group_name_H-M   'P 1'
#
loop_
_entity.id
_entity.type
_entity.pdbx_description
1 polymer ?
#
loop_
_entity_poly.entity_id
_entity_poly.type
_entity_poly.pdbx_seq_one_letter_code
_entity_poly.pdbx_strand_id
1 'polypeptide(L)'
;MYPYQLNLDDLLDAAISILPSDAYALCMMVDDDLYEDEEDTFVCGRAYGGSRVAVVSSARYNPVLDAAQSVEREHAWPASHCKSYLEASCTKAGSTRKRRKVSSFSSSSSSSSSSSESNHHHHHHHHHHKSAPLEAALAAFSSSHETDTPMHLNASPALLSKLWLARICRTVSHELGHCFGIDYCVYYACACLMQGSASLSEDARQPPCLCPVDLAKLLFVTGMTVEARYQALLEFCEKVGIRELAHFAAYAAWLRASLAVTGSGCLY
;
A
#
# COMPACT_ATOMS: atom_id res chain seq x y z
N MET A 1 10.00 -6.76 22.64
CA MET A 1 11.01 -6.75 21.56
C MET A 1 11.63 -8.13 21.50
N TYR A 2 11.95 -8.62 20.31
CA TYR A 2 12.45 -10.00 20.15
C TYR A 2 13.90 -10.11 20.66
N PRO A 3 14.25 -11.19 21.38
CA PRO A 3 15.59 -11.36 21.98
C PRO A 3 16.65 -11.83 20.98
N TYR A 4 16.25 -12.31 19.81
CA TYR A 4 17.12 -12.76 18.72
C TYR A 4 16.50 -12.38 17.37
N GLN A 5 17.34 -12.26 16.35
CA GLN A 5 16.96 -12.03 14.95
C GLN A 5 17.68 -13.05 14.08
N LEU A 6 17.07 -13.48 12.98
CA LEU A 6 17.68 -14.38 12.02
C LEU A 6 18.26 -13.58 10.85
N ASN A 7 19.41 -14.04 10.35
CA ASN A 7 20.01 -13.47 9.16
C ASN A 7 19.18 -13.85 7.92
N LEU A 8 18.83 -12.84 7.13
CA LEU A 8 18.00 -13.00 5.95
C LEU A 8 18.73 -13.69 4.79
N ASP A 9 20.02 -13.41 4.59
CA ASP A 9 20.80 -13.97 3.48
C ASP A 9 20.95 -15.48 3.63
N ASP A 10 21.19 -15.98 4.84
CA ASP A 10 21.23 -17.42 5.14
C ASP A 10 19.91 -18.12 4.77
N LEU A 11 18.77 -17.47 5.04
CA LEU A 11 17.44 -17.99 4.71
C LEU A 11 17.16 -17.95 3.21
N LEU A 12 17.62 -16.91 2.52
CA LEU A 12 17.51 -16.79 1.06
C LEU A 12 18.36 -17.86 0.36
N ASP A 13 19.59 -18.09 0.82
CA ASP A 13 20.45 -19.15 0.28
C ASP A 13 19.83 -20.54 0.50
N ALA A 14 19.26 -20.77 1.68
CA ALA A 14 18.49 -21.99 1.94
C ALA A 14 17.29 -22.10 0.99
N ALA A 15 16.53 -21.02 0.79
CA ALA A 15 15.39 -20.98 -0.12
C ALA A 15 15.80 -21.28 -1.58
N ILE A 16 16.95 -20.78 -2.03
CA ILE A 16 17.50 -21.07 -3.37
C ILE A 16 17.84 -22.56 -3.48
N SER A 17 18.46 -23.13 -2.45
CA SER A 17 18.86 -24.54 -2.46
C SER A 17 17.69 -25.53 -2.50
N ILE A 18 16.54 -25.15 -1.93
CA ILE A 18 15.35 -26.00 -1.84
C ILE A 18 14.31 -25.71 -2.94
N LEU A 19 14.52 -24.68 -3.76
CA LEU A 19 13.59 -24.29 -4.83
C LEU A 19 13.36 -25.48 -5.79
N PRO A 20 12.13 -26.02 -5.88
CA PRO A 20 11.83 -27.12 -6.79
C PRO A 20 11.95 -26.69 -8.26
N SER A 21 12.37 -27.61 -9.14
CA SER A 21 12.50 -27.32 -10.58
C SER A 21 11.16 -27.09 -11.29
N ASP A 22 10.07 -27.60 -10.73
CA ASP A 22 8.70 -27.46 -11.23
C ASP A 22 7.95 -26.25 -10.65
N ALA A 23 8.55 -25.57 -9.66
CA ALA A 23 7.98 -24.35 -9.09
C ALA A 23 8.41 -23.11 -9.87
N TYR A 24 7.48 -22.17 -10.05
CA TYR A 24 7.80 -20.86 -10.63
C TYR A 24 8.64 -20.03 -9.65
N ALA A 25 8.20 -19.94 -8.39
CA ALA A 25 8.87 -19.22 -7.33
C ALA A 25 8.60 -19.89 -5.97
N LEU A 26 9.48 -19.65 -5.00
CA LEU A 26 9.34 -20.11 -3.61
C LEU A 26 9.23 -18.91 -2.68
N CYS A 27 8.22 -18.88 -1.82
CA CYS A 27 8.11 -17.92 -0.73
C CYS A 27 8.21 -18.66 0.60
N MET A 28 9.29 -18.40 1.34
CA MET A 28 9.49 -18.89 2.70
C MET A 28 8.87 -17.91 3.70
N MET A 29 8.09 -18.43 4.63
CA MET A 29 7.47 -17.63 5.69
C MET A 29 8.06 -18.05 7.03
N VAL A 30 8.48 -17.06 7.83
CA VAL A 30 9.09 -17.25 9.14
C VAL A 30 8.39 -16.40 10.19
N ASP A 31 8.33 -16.90 11.42
CA ASP A 31 7.68 -16.20 12.54
C ASP A 31 8.66 -15.40 13.40
N ASP A 32 9.95 -15.50 13.08
CA ASP A 32 11.03 -14.79 13.76
C ASP A 32 11.41 -13.50 13.04
N ASP A 33 11.98 -12.56 13.79
CA ASP A 33 12.40 -11.26 13.28
C ASP A 33 13.68 -11.39 12.43
N LEU A 34 13.80 -10.57 11.38
CA LEU A 34 14.89 -10.68 10.41
C LEU A 34 15.76 -9.42 10.37
N TYR A 35 17.02 -9.60 9.98
CA TYR A 35 17.95 -8.54 9.63
C TYR A 35 18.75 -8.91 8.37
N GLU A 36 19.19 -7.92 7.61
CA GLU A 36 20.02 -8.09 6.40
C GLU A 36 21.47 -7.68 6.72
N ASP A 37 21.70 -6.42 7.07
CA ASP A 37 23.03 -5.91 7.44
C ASP A 37 23.10 -5.36 8.88
N GLU A 38 24.31 -5.07 9.37
CA GLU A 38 24.56 -4.48 10.70
C GLU A 38 23.96 -3.07 10.85
N GLU A 39 23.70 -2.37 9.74
CA GLU A 39 23.06 -1.06 9.72
C GLU A 39 21.52 -1.14 9.75
N ASP A 40 20.93 -2.29 9.39
CA ASP A 40 19.49 -2.47 9.33
C ASP A 40 18.90 -2.78 10.69
N THR A 41 17.84 -2.07 11.07
CA THR A 41 17.16 -2.31 12.35
C THR A 41 16.30 -3.57 12.31
N PHE A 42 15.64 -3.83 11.18
CA PHE A 42 14.87 -5.05 10.90
C PHE A 42 14.43 -5.08 9.42
N VAL A 43 14.12 -6.27 8.92
CA VAL A 43 13.53 -6.48 7.59
C VAL A 43 12.26 -7.32 7.73
N CYS A 44 11.19 -6.92 7.05
CA CYS A 44 9.90 -7.63 7.09
C CYS A 44 9.73 -8.63 5.93
N GLY A 45 10.49 -8.44 4.85
CA GLY A 45 10.53 -9.35 3.72
C GLY A 45 11.59 -8.91 2.72
N ARG A 46 12.08 -9.87 1.94
CA ARG A 46 12.98 -9.64 0.82
C ARG A 46 12.83 -10.74 -0.21
N ALA A 47 13.01 -10.38 -1.47
CA ALA A 47 13.03 -11.29 -2.58
C ALA A 47 14.29 -11.12 -3.43
N TYR A 48 14.80 -12.25 -3.91
CA TYR A 48 15.78 -12.30 -5.00
C TYR A 48 15.04 -12.69 -6.27
N GLY A 49 14.52 -11.68 -6.98
CA GLY A 49 13.70 -11.86 -8.18
C GLY A 49 14.36 -12.73 -9.25
N GLY A 50 15.68 -12.56 -9.45
CA GLY A 50 16.45 -13.38 -10.40
C GLY A 50 16.55 -14.87 -10.02
N SER A 51 16.53 -15.17 -8.73
CA SER A 51 16.55 -16.55 -8.21
C SER A 51 15.15 -17.10 -7.91
N ARG A 52 14.11 -16.28 -8.08
CA ARG A 52 12.68 -16.64 -7.88
C ARG A 52 12.39 -17.11 -6.46
N VAL A 53 13.05 -16.51 -5.47
CA VAL A 53 12.83 -16.79 -4.05
C VAL A 53 12.47 -15.54 -3.28
N ALA A 54 11.65 -15.70 -2.26
CA ALA A 54 11.25 -14.66 -1.31
C ALA A 54 11.25 -15.21 0.11
N VAL A 55 11.63 -14.40 1.09
CA VAL A 55 11.51 -14.68 2.52
C VAL A 55 10.69 -13.56 3.15
N VAL A 56 9.66 -13.91 3.94
CA VAL A 56 8.78 -12.94 4.62
C VAL A 56 8.67 -13.30 6.10
N SER A 57 8.83 -12.31 6.97
CA SER A 57 8.66 -12.45 8.41
C SER A 57 7.27 -12.01 8.86
N SER A 58 6.64 -12.80 9.72
CA SER A 58 5.37 -12.48 10.35
C SER A 58 5.52 -11.74 11.70
N ALA A 59 6.72 -11.79 12.30
CA ALA A 59 7.02 -11.39 13.67
C ALA A 59 6.62 -9.94 13.98
N ARG A 60 6.98 -9.02 13.09
CA ARG A 60 6.77 -7.57 13.25
C ARG A 60 5.37 -7.12 12.84
N TYR A 61 4.62 -7.97 12.13
CA TYR A 61 3.25 -7.66 11.72
C TYR A 61 2.19 -8.07 12.75
N ASN A 62 2.59 -8.77 13.81
CA ASN A 62 1.71 -9.18 14.90
C ASN A 62 1.02 -7.94 15.52
N PRO A 63 -0.32 -7.81 15.39
CA PRO A 63 -1.04 -6.63 15.86
C PRO A 63 -0.90 -6.37 17.35
N VAL A 64 -0.58 -7.37 18.18
CA VAL A 64 -0.35 -7.17 19.62
C VAL A 64 0.79 -6.19 19.88
N LEU A 65 1.75 -6.10 18.95
CA LEU A 65 2.90 -5.21 19.04
C LEU A 65 2.65 -3.79 18.53
N ASP A 66 1.48 -3.50 17.93
CA ASP A 66 1.21 -2.22 17.27
C ASP A 66 1.40 -1.02 18.20
N ALA A 67 0.97 -1.13 19.47
CA ALA A 67 1.14 -0.08 20.46
C ALA A 67 2.62 0.17 20.79
N ALA A 68 3.43 -0.88 20.84
CA ALA A 68 4.86 -0.79 21.09
C ALA A 68 5.65 -0.30 19.86
N GLN A 69 5.15 -0.59 18.66
CA GLN A 69 5.77 -0.23 17.38
C GLN A 69 5.22 1.06 16.77
N SER A 70 4.28 1.73 17.45
CA SER A 70 3.60 2.95 16.99
C SER A 70 2.95 2.79 15.61
N VAL A 71 2.38 1.61 15.34
CA VAL A 71 1.66 1.33 14.08
C VAL A 71 0.23 1.83 14.21
N GLU A 72 -0.09 2.86 13.42
CA GLU A 72 -1.41 3.49 13.42
C GLU A 72 -2.43 2.62 12.68
N ARG A 73 -3.54 2.28 13.34
CA ARG A 73 -4.60 1.43 12.75
C ARG A 73 -5.71 2.23 12.06
N GLU A 74 -6.01 3.42 12.58
CA GLU A 74 -7.16 4.23 12.15
C GLU A 74 -6.98 4.83 10.75
N HIS A 75 -5.73 5.11 10.37
CA HIS A 75 -5.36 5.67 9.07
C HIS A 75 -4.61 4.68 8.19
N ALA A 76 -4.80 3.38 8.41
CA ALA A 76 -4.34 2.34 7.48
C ALA A 76 -5.11 2.45 6.15
N TRP A 77 -4.62 1.83 5.09
CA TRP A 77 -5.34 1.80 3.82
C TRP A 77 -6.74 1.18 4.01
N PRO A 78 -7.82 1.75 3.44
CA PRO A 78 -7.88 2.90 2.52
C PRO A 78 -7.97 4.27 3.20
N ALA A 79 -8.14 4.34 4.52
CA ALA A 79 -8.33 5.57 5.29
C ALA A 79 -7.09 6.48 5.33
N SER A 80 -5.92 6.00 4.93
CA SER A 80 -4.73 6.83 4.62
C SER A 80 -5.01 7.91 3.57
N HIS A 81 -6.07 7.75 2.76
CA HIS A 81 -6.51 8.71 1.75
C HIS A 81 -7.74 9.53 2.18
N CYS A 82 -8.13 9.48 3.46
CA CYS A 82 -9.26 10.29 3.92
C CYS A 82 -8.90 11.78 3.91
N LYS A 83 -9.88 12.62 3.57
CA LYS A 83 -9.69 14.06 3.37
C LYS A 83 -9.10 14.75 4.62
N SER A 84 -9.57 14.39 5.80
CA SER A 84 -9.11 14.93 7.08
C SER A 84 -7.63 14.61 7.35
N TYR A 85 -7.18 13.39 7.03
CA TYR A 85 -5.80 12.98 7.20
C TYR A 85 -4.85 13.71 6.23
N LEU A 86 -5.24 13.86 4.97
CA LEU A 86 -4.47 14.59 3.97
C LEU A 86 -4.33 16.08 4.35
N GLU A 87 -5.42 16.72 4.79
CA GLU A 87 -5.39 18.12 5.25
C GLU A 87 -4.50 18.29 6.50
N ALA A 88 -4.57 17.37 7.46
CA ALA A 88 -3.73 17.38 8.66
C ALA A 88 -2.24 17.16 8.35
N SER A 89 -1.92 16.31 7.37
CA SER A 89 -0.53 16.03 6.98
C SER A 89 0.09 17.18 6.18
N CYS A 90 -0.67 17.79 5.26
CA CYS A 90 -0.24 18.96 4.49
C CYS A 90 -0.02 20.19 5.38
N THR A 91 -0.86 20.40 6.40
CA THR A 91 -0.70 21.49 7.36
C THR A 91 0.53 21.30 8.26
N LYS A 92 0.86 20.06 8.65
CA LYS A 92 2.10 19.75 9.38
C LYS A 92 3.36 19.97 8.53
N ALA A 93 3.34 19.60 7.24
CA ALA A 93 4.46 19.81 6.31
C ALA A 93 4.73 21.31 6.00
N GLY A 94 3.71 22.16 6.10
CA GLY A 94 3.84 23.62 5.91
C GLY A 94 4.62 24.33 7.01
N SER A 95 4.77 23.73 8.20
CA SER A 95 5.41 24.36 9.37
C SER A 95 6.94 24.28 9.36
N THR A 96 7.55 23.37 8.60
CA THR A 96 9.00 23.11 8.63
C THR A 96 9.82 23.86 7.58
N ARG A 97 9.23 24.73 6.75
CA ARG A 97 9.99 25.51 5.77
C ARG A 97 10.70 26.71 6.43
N LYS A 98 11.83 26.42 7.09
CA LYS A 98 12.78 27.42 7.61
C LYS A 98 13.27 28.28 6.42
N ARG A 99 12.82 29.53 6.40
CA ARG A 99 13.05 30.54 5.36
C ARG A 99 14.56 30.76 5.17
N ARG A 100 15.13 30.26 4.07
CA ARG A 100 16.50 30.59 3.65
C ARG A 100 16.56 32.08 3.28
N LYS A 101 17.39 32.81 4.02
CA LYS A 101 17.73 34.22 3.83
C LYS A 101 18.49 34.36 2.50
N VAL A 102 17.93 35.10 1.55
CA VAL A 102 18.66 35.59 0.37
C VAL A 102 18.80 37.10 0.54
N SER A 103 20.05 37.55 0.40
CA SER A 103 20.53 38.90 0.59
C SER A 103 20.03 39.88 -0.48
N SER A 104 19.93 41.13 -0.06
CA SER A 104 19.45 42.33 -0.74
C SER A 104 20.13 42.68 -2.07
N PHE A 105 19.35 43.21 -3.01
CA PHE A 105 19.74 44.39 -3.79
C PHE A 105 18.52 45.24 -4.17
N SER A 106 18.64 46.55 -3.92
CA SER A 106 17.71 47.67 -4.16
C SER A 106 17.42 47.88 -5.66
N SER A 107 16.33 48.51 -6.13
CA SER A 107 15.84 49.86 -5.78
C SER A 107 14.49 50.23 -6.44
N SER A 108 13.74 51.08 -5.72
CA SER A 108 12.92 52.24 -6.17
C SER A 108 11.66 52.09 -7.05
N SER A 109 10.51 52.50 -6.45
CA SER A 109 9.41 53.38 -6.94
C SER A 109 8.74 53.09 -8.31
N SER A 110 7.43 53.15 -8.53
CA SER A 110 6.36 54.04 -8.03
C SER A 110 4.99 53.60 -8.61
N SER A 111 3.94 53.93 -7.85
CA SER A 111 2.52 54.19 -8.18
C SER A 111 1.90 53.93 -9.57
N SER A 112 0.65 53.44 -9.48
CA SER A 112 -0.54 53.72 -10.31
C SER A 112 -0.58 53.23 -11.76
N SER A 113 -1.54 52.37 -12.11
CA SER A 113 -2.86 52.76 -12.65
C SER A 113 -3.61 51.53 -13.17
N SER A 114 -4.94 51.64 -13.13
CA SER A 114 -5.96 50.75 -13.69
C SER A 114 -5.76 50.37 -15.15
N SER A 115 -6.03 49.11 -15.49
CA SER A 115 -6.79 48.74 -16.70
C SER A 115 -7.16 47.26 -16.67
N SER A 116 -8.47 47.04 -16.74
CA SER A 116 -9.14 45.82 -17.15
C SER A 116 -8.55 45.25 -18.43
N GLU A 117 -8.20 43.96 -18.44
CA GLU A 117 -8.24 43.16 -19.66
C GLU A 117 -8.39 41.67 -19.32
N SER A 118 -9.43 41.10 -19.91
CA SER A 118 -9.87 39.72 -19.87
C SER A 118 -8.81 38.76 -20.41
N ASN A 119 -8.44 37.74 -19.64
CA ASN A 119 -7.78 36.56 -20.18
C ASN A 119 -8.54 35.30 -19.75
N HIS A 120 -9.30 34.76 -20.71
CA HIS A 120 -9.90 33.44 -20.68
C HIS A 120 -8.87 32.39 -20.24
N HIS A 121 -8.94 31.96 -18.99
CA HIS A 121 -8.35 30.68 -18.60
C HIS A 121 -9.29 29.59 -19.11
N HIS A 122 -8.82 28.83 -20.10
CA HIS A 122 -9.35 27.52 -20.43
C HIS A 122 -9.33 26.69 -19.15
N HIS A 123 -10.47 26.62 -18.47
CA HIS A 123 -10.76 25.57 -17.52
C HIS A 123 -10.77 24.28 -18.32
N HIS A 124 -9.66 23.54 -18.32
CA HIS A 124 -9.71 22.11 -18.54
C HIS A 124 -10.57 21.54 -17.42
N HIS A 125 -11.87 21.42 -17.70
CA HIS A 125 -12.79 20.57 -16.97
C HIS A 125 -12.25 19.15 -17.09
N HIS A 126 -11.43 18.72 -16.13
CA HIS A 126 -11.24 17.31 -15.88
C HIS A 126 -12.62 16.76 -15.52
N HIS A 127 -13.21 16.04 -16.47
CA HIS A 127 -14.42 15.27 -16.27
C HIS A 127 -14.19 14.35 -15.07
N HIS A 128 -14.78 14.72 -13.93
CA HIS A 128 -15.00 13.84 -12.78
C HIS A 128 -15.88 12.68 -13.25
N HIS A 129 -15.26 11.60 -13.71
CA HIS A 129 -15.96 10.33 -13.89
C HIS A 129 -16.40 9.84 -12.51
N LYS A 130 -17.71 9.83 -12.32
CA LYS A 130 -18.41 9.33 -11.13
C LYS A 130 -18.04 7.87 -10.89
N SER A 131 -17.70 7.56 -9.64
CA SER A 131 -17.20 6.29 -9.07
C SER A 131 -15.68 6.04 -9.21
N ALA A 132 -14.87 6.72 -8.41
CA ALA A 132 -13.49 6.30 -8.22
C ALA A 132 -13.46 5.01 -7.37
N PRO A 133 -12.73 3.95 -7.77
CA PRO A 133 -12.61 2.72 -6.99
C PRO A 133 -12.15 2.93 -5.53
N LEU A 134 -11.36 3.98 -5.29
CA LEU A 134 -10.91 4.37 -3.95
C LEU A 134 -12.03 4.96 -3.08
N GLU A 135 -12.97 5.72 -3.67
CA GLU A 135 -14.13 6.26 -2.94
C GLU A 135 -15.06 5.12 -2.49
N ALA A 136 -15.25 4.11 -3.32
CA ALA A 136 -16.01 2.91 -2.96
C ALA A 136 -15.35 2.13 -1.81
N ALA A 137 -14.02 2.01 -1.83
CA ALA A 137 -13.26 1.39 -0.76
C ALA A 137 -13.38 2.16 0.56
N LEU A 138 -13.26 3.50 0.51
CA LEU A 138 -13.41 4.38 1.66
C LEU A 138 -14.82 4.31 2.25
N ALA A 139 -15.87 4.31 1.41
CA ALA A 139 -17.25 4.19 1.87
C ALA A 139 -17.50 2.87 2.60
N ALA A 140 -17.01 1.76 2.04
CA ALA A 140 -17.10 0.45 2.67
C ALA A 140 -16.33 0.40 3.99
N PHE A 141 -15.12 0.95 4.04
CA PHE A 141 -14.31 1.00 5.26
C PHE A 141 -14.98 1.80 6.37
N SER A 142 -15.47 3.01 6.07
CA SER A 142 -16.17 3.86 7.05
C SER A 142 -17.45 3.21 7.58
N SER A 143 -18.23 2.54 6.72
CA SER A 143 -19.46 1.85 7.16
C SER A 143 -19.19 0.69 8.13
N SER A 144 -18.03 0.03 8.02
CA SER A 144 -17.61 -1.03 8.94
C SER A 144 -17.00 -0.46 10.23
N HIS A 145 -16.44 0.74 10.16
CA HIS A 145 -15.86 1.44 11.31
C HIS A 145 -16.92 2.08 12.24
N GLU A 146 -18.11 2.41 11.74
CA GLU A 146 -19.20 2.90 12.59
C GLU A 146 -19.76 1.83 13.54
N THR A 147 -19.59 0.54 13.20
CA THR A 147 -19.96 -0.59 14.08
C THR A 147 -18.85 -1.00 15.05
N ASP A 148 -17.59 -0.66 14.76
CA ASP A 148 -16.44 -1.02 15.57
C ASP A 148 -15.99 0.17 16.43
N THR A 149 -16.15 0.05 17.74
CA THR A 149 -15.60 1.00 18.73
C THR A 149 -14.10 1.21 18.50
N PRO A 150 -13.53 2.39 18.85
CA PRO A 150 -12.17 2.76 18.47
C PRO A 150 -11.18 1.61 18.70
N MET A 151 -10.52 1.18 17.62
CA MET A 151 -9.70 -0.04 17.46
C MET A 151 -8.50 -0.17 18.42
N HIS A 152 -8.39 0.72 19.40
CA HIS A 152 -7.24 0.85 20.26
C HIS A 152 -7.29 -0.04 21.51
N LEU A 153 -8.47 -0.53 21.95
CA LEU A 153 -8.60 -1.14 23.28
C LEU A 153 -9.33 -2.49 23.38
N ASN A 154 -10.22 -2.87 22.44
CA ASN A 154 -11.03 -4.12 22.57
C ASN A 154 -11.23 -4.87 21.23
N ALA A 155 -10.21 -4.95 20.38
CA ALA A 155 -10.30 -5.78 19.18
C ALA A 155 -10.38 -7.28 19.58
N SER A 156 -11.44 -7.96 19.14
CA SER A 156 -11.58 -9.42 19.32
C SER A 156 -10.32 -10.14 18.79
N PRO A 157 -9.81 -11.20 19.46
CA PRO A 157 -8.66 -11.96 18.97
C PRO A 157 -8.84 -12.43 17.52
N ALA A 158 -10.06 -12.75 17.11
CA ALA A 158 -10.38 -13.13 15.74
C ALA A 158 -10.17 -11.97 14.74
N LEU A 159 -10.43 -10.73 15.14
CA LEU A 159 -10.21 -9.54 14.30
C LEU A 159 -8.71 -9.24 14.15
N LEU A 160 -7.95 -9.40 15.24
CA LEU A 160 -6.49 -9.23 15.21
C LEU A 160 -5.82 -10.26 14.31
N SER A 161 -6.21 -11.54 14.38
CA SER A 161 -5.68 -12.57 13.47
C SER A 161 -5.96 -12.26 12.00
N LYS A 162 -7.14 -11.71 11.69
CA LYS A 162 -7.48 -11.30 10.31
C LYS A 162 -6.68 -10.09 9.84
N LEU A 163 -6.45 -9.10 10.73
CA LEU A 163 -5.58 -7.96 10.44
C LEU A 163 -4.14 -8.41 10.19
N TRP A 164 -3.66 -9.36 10.98
CA TRP A 164 -2.36 -9.97 10.79
C TRP A 164 -2.27 -10.63 9.40
N LEU A 165 -3.25 -11.46 9.05
CA LEU A 165 -3.34 -12.08 7.72
C LEU A 165 -3.31 -11.04 6.60
N ALA A 166 -4.06 -9.95 6.70
CA ALA A 166 -4.09 -8.90 5.68
C ALA A 166 -2.69 -8.28 5.46
N ARG A 167 -1.95 -8.01 6.55
CA ARG A 167 -0.58 -7.48 6.49
C ARG A 167 0.38 -8.48 5.82
N ILE A 168 0.33 -9.75 6.22
CA ILE A 168 1.17 -10.80 5.63
C ILE A 168 0.86 -10.99 4.15
N CYS A 169 -0.42 -11.08 3.77
CA CYS A 169 -0.80 -11.22 2.37
C CYS A 169 -0.28 -10.06 1.52
N ARG A 170 -0.24 -8.83 2.05
CA ARG A 170 0.36 -7.67 1.37
C ARG A 170 1.85 -7.88 1.15
N THR A 171 2.61 -8.17 2.21
CA THR A 171 4.07 -8.40 2.11
C THR A 171 4.41 -9.54 1.18
N VAL A 172 3.75 -10.68 1.34
CA VAL A 172 3.95 -11.84 0.47
C VAL A 172 3.64 -11.49 -0.98
N SER A 173 2.55 -10.76 -1.24
CA SER A 173 2.23 -10.37 -2.62
C SER A 173 3.25 -9.39 -3.21
N HIS A 174 3.84 -8.51 -2.39
CA HIS A 174 4.92 -7.61 -2.79
C HIS A 174 6.19 -8.39 -3.16
N GLU A 175 6.66 -9.27 -2.28
CA GLU A 175 7.86 -10.09 -2.53
C GLU A 175 7.67 -11.05 -3.70
N LEU A 176 6.48 -11.62 -3.87
CA LEU A 176 6.15 -12.43 -5.05
C LEU A 176 6.17 -11.59 -6.34
N GLY A 177 5.80 -10.32 -6.28
CA GLY A 177 5.94 -9.40 -7.41
C GLY A 177 7.38 -9.28 -7.89
N HIS A 178 8.34 -9.22 -6.97
CA HIS A 178 9.77 -9.27 -7.30
C HIS A 178 10.17 -10.60 -7.96
N CYS A 179 9.61 -11.74 -7.53
CA CYS A 179 9.81 -13.03 -8.20
C CYS A 179 9.26 -13.09 -9.63
N PHE A 180 8.31 -12.22 -9.99
CA PHE A 180 7.85 -12.04 -11.37
C PHE A 180 8.70 -11.04 -12.18
N GLY A 181 9.81 -10.55 -11.62
CA GLY A 181 10.70 -9.58 -12.25
C GLY A 181 10.18 -8.14 -12.22
N ILE A 182 9.28 -7.82 -11.28
CA ILE A 182 8.76 -6.47 -11.09
C ILE A 182 9.56 -5.80 -9.98
N ASP A 183 10.36 -4.79 -10.32
CA ASP A 183 11.04 -3.94 -9.33
C ASP A 183 10.07 -2.96 -8.65
N TYR A 184 10.59 -2.21 -7.68
CA TYR A 184 9.82 -1.17 -6.98
C TYR A 184 9.18 -0.17 -7.94
N CYS A 185 7.90 0.13 -7.71
CA CYS A 185 7.14 1.01 -8.58
C CYS A 185 7.01 2.43 -8.02
N VAL A 186 7.62 3.39 -8.71
CA VAL A 186 7.53 4.82 -8.37
C VAL A 186 6.44 5.57 -9.16
N TYR A 187 5.86 4.96 -10.20
CA TYR A 187 4.98 5.64 -11.16
C TYR A 187 3.66 6.12 -10.55
N TYR A 188 3.06 5.29 -9.70
CA TYR A 188 1.85 5.61 -8.96
C TYR A 188 2.15 5.49 -7.47
N ALA A 189 2.90 6.47 -6.96
CA ALA A 189 3.56 6.47 -5.66
C ALA A 189 2.69 6.12 -4.44
N CYS A 190 1.35 6.14 -4.56
CA CYS A 190 0.44 5.76 -3.49
C CYS A 190 -0.59 4.69 -3.87
N ALA A 191 -0.57 4.17 -5.11
CA ALA A 191 -1.60 3.25 -5.62
C ALA A 191 -1.07 1.85 -6.00
N CYS A 192 0.21 1.54 -5.71
CA CYS A 192 0.82 0.27 -6.07
C CYS A 192 1.34 -0.51 -4.86
N LEU A 193 0.98 -1.79 -4.82
CA LEU A 193 1.52 -2.81 -3.93
C LEU A 193 3.05 -2.92 -4.00
N MET A 194 3.64 -2.66 -5.17
CA MET A 194 5.10 -2.75 -5.39
C MET A 194 5.87 -1.52 -4.91
N GLN A 195 5.25 -0.64 -4.13
CA GLN A 195 5.95 0.48 -3.53
C GLN A 195 6.85 0.00 -2.39
N GLY A 196 8.11 0.42 -2.36
CA GLY A 196 9.00 0.10 -1.23
C GLY A 196 8.49 0.74 0.05
N SER A 197 8.66 0.08 1.19
CA SER A 197 8.30 0.62 2.51
C SER A 197 9.50 0.58 3.43
N ALA A 198 9.80 1.71 4.08
CA ALA A 198 10.88 1.81 5.06
C ALA A 198 10.38 1.68 6.51
N SER A 199 9.07 1.56 6.73
CA SER A 199 8.49 1.44 8.08
C SER A 199 7.15 0.72 8.10
N LEU A 200 6.82 0.09 9.23
CA LEU A 200 5.52 -0.58 9.40
C LEU A 200 4.32 0.37 9.25
N SER A 201 4.48 1.65 9.60
CA SER A 201 3.42 2.65 9.47
C SER A 201 3.22 3.12 8.03
N GLU A 202 4.30 3.18 7.24
CA GLU A 202 4.21 3.38 5.79
C GLU A 202 3.58 2.16 5.11
N ASP A 203 3.99 0.96 5.52
CA ASP A 203 3.49 -0.30 4.98
C ASP A 203 1.99 -0.47 5.16
N ALA A 204 1.48 -0.14 6.35
CA ALA A 204 0.05 -0.20 6.66
C ALA A 204 -0.81 0.77 5.81
N ARG A 205 -0.20 1.79 5.19
CA ARG A 205 -0.88 2.77 4.34
C ARG A 205 -0.84 2.40 2.86
N GLN A 206 -0.02 1.43 2.49
CA GLN A 206 0.08 0.98 1.10
C GLN A 206 -1.16 0.17 0.69
N PRO A 207 -1.65 0.37 -0.53
CA PRO A 207 -2.80 -0.36 -1.03
C PRO A 207 -2.43 -1.79 -1.44
N PRO A 208 -3.33 -2.77 -1.28
CA PRO A 208 -3.16 -4.14 -1.79
C PRO A 208 -3.48 -4.28 -3.29
N CYS A 209 -3.48 -3.17 -4.06
CA CYS A 209 -3.75 -3.18 -5.50
C CYS A 209 -2.48 -2.92 -6.32
N LEU A 210 -2.44 -3.45 -7.53
CA LEU A 210 -1.37 -3.18 -8.49
C LEU A 210 -1.75 -1.98 -9.35
N CYS A 211 -0.77 -1.14 -9.66
CA CYS A 211 -0.97 -0.09 -10.65
C CYS A 211 -1.17 -0.69 -12.06
N PRO A 212 -1.75 0.05 -13.02
CA PRO A 212 -1.99 -0.48 -14.37
C PRO A 212 -0.73 -1.00 -15.07
N VAL A 213 0.43 -0.39 -14.80
CA VAL A 213 1.72 -0.79 -15.38
C VAL A 213 2.17 -2.15 -14.84
N ASP A 214 2.17 -2.33 -13.53
CA ASP A 214 2.60 -3.60 -12.93
C ASP A 214 1.57 -4.70 -13.09
N LEU A 215 0.29 -4.34 -13.17
CA LEU A 215 -0.76 -5.26 -13.57
C LEU A 215 -0.49 -5.77 -14.99
N ALA A 216 -0.19 -4.90 -15.96
CA ALA A 216 0.13 -5.34 -17.32
C ALA A 216 1.36 -6.27 -17.36
N LYS A 217 2.41 -5.98 -16.58
CA LYS A 217 3.58 -6.87 -16.46
C LYS A 217 3.18 -8.24 -15.91
N LEU A 218 2.39 -8.28 -14.84
CA LEU A 218 1.94 -9.53 -14.22
C LEU A 218 1.07 -10.34 -15.19
N LEU A 219 0.15 -9.69 -15.91
CA LEU A 219 -0.71 -10.36 -16.89
C LEU A 219 0.09 -10.89 -18.08
N PHE A 220 1.14 -10.19 -18.49
CA PHE A 220 2.06 -10.67 -19.53
C PHE A 220 2.78 -11.96 -19.11
N VAL A 221 3.24 -12.04 -17.85
CA VAL A 221 3.96 -13.22 -17.35
C VAL A 221 3.01 -14.39 -17.06
N THR A 222 1.82 -14.12 -16.55
CA THR A 222 0.85 -15.17 -16.15
C THR A 222 -0.09 -15.60 -17.28
N GLY A 223 -0.22 -14.82 -18.35
CA GLY A 223 -1.19 -15.05 -19.43
C GLY A 223 -2.65 -14.92 -18.98
N MET A 224 -2.92 -14.41 -17.78
CA MET A 224 -4.26 -14.24 -17.24
C MET A 224 -4.93 -12.96 -17.76
N THR A 225 -6.24 -12.85 -17.61
CA THR A 225 -6.97 -11.59 -17.84
C THR A 225 -7.19 -10.84 -16.54
N VAL A 226 -7.43 -9.52 -16.64
CA VAL A 226 -7.75 -8.66 -15.49
C VAL A 226 -8.99 -9.20 -14.77
N GLU A 227 -10.01 -9.60 -15.53
CA GLU A 227 -11.29 -10.05 -15.03
C GLU A 227 -11.14 -11.34 -14.22
N ALA A 228 -10.43 -12.34 -14.77
CA ALA A 228 -10.20 -13.60 -14.09
C ALA A 228 -9.45 -13.40 -12.76
N ARG A 229 -8.43 -12.54 -12.76
CA ARG A 229 -7.67 -12.20 -11.55
C ARG A 229 -8.56 -11.51 -10.51
N TYR A 230 -9.33 -10.49 -10.90
CA TYR A 230 -10.16 -9.72 -9.98
C TYR A 230 -11.33 -10.54 -9.44
N GLN A 231 -11.91 -11.45 -10.25
CA GLN A 231 -12.93 -12.39 -9.80
C GLN A 231 -12.39 -13.35 -8.74
N ALA A 232 -11.22 -13.96 -8.97
CA ALA A 232 -10.60 -14.86 -7.99
C ALA A 232 -10.28 -14.15 -6.65
N LEU A 233 -9.83 -12.89 -6.71
CA LEU A 233 -9.59 -12.09 -5.52
C LEU A 233 -10.90 -11.68 -4.81
N LEU A 234 -11.95 -11.39 -5.57
CA LEU A 234 -13.25 -11.06 -5.01
C LEU A 234 -13.83 -12.27 -4.27
N GLU A 235 -13.77 -13.46 -4.87
CA GLU A 235 -14.17 -14.72 -4.23
C GLU A 235 -13.42 -14.93 -2.92
N PHE A 236 -12.10 -14.68 -2.87
CA PHE A 236 -11.33 -14.77 -1.64
C PHE A 236 -11.80 -13.78 -0.57
N CYS A 237 -12.04 -12.52 -0.94
CA CYS A 237 -12.51 -11.50 0.01
C CYS A 237 -13.94 -11.75 0.50
N GLU A 238 -14.77 -12.43 -0.29
CA GLU A 238 -16.16 -12.77 0.05
C GLU A 238 -16.30 -14.05 0.88
N LYS A 239 -15.22 -14.83 1.06
CA LYS A 239 -15.24 -16.03 1.90
C LYS A 239 -15.74 -15.71 3.32
N VAL A 240 -16.59 -16.60 3.83
CA VAL A 240 -17.14 -16.52 5.19
C VAL A 240 -15.99 -16.46 6.19
N GLY A 241 -15.99 -15.42 7.05
CA GLY A 241 -14.93 -15.14 8.02
C GLY A 241 -13.92 -14.07 7.59
N ILE A 242 -13.65 -13.88 6.29
CA ILE A 242 -12.69 -12.87 5.80
C ILE A 242 -13.40 -11.52 5.57
N ARG A 243 -14.63 -11.56 5.04
CA ARG A 243 -15.46 -10.37 4.76
C ARG A 243 -15.70 -9.46 5.96
N GLU A 244 -15.63 -10.00 7.18
CA GLU A 244 -15.88 -9.27 8.42
C GLU A 244 -14.80 -8.22 8.74
N LEU A 245 -13.61 -8.33 8.15
CA LEU A 245 -12.57 -7.32 8.34
C LEU A 245 -12.79 -6.15 7.37
N ALA A 246 -12.81 -4.93 7.91
CA ALA A 246 -12.99 -3.69 7.13
C ALA A 246 -12.00 -3.56 5.96
N HIS A 247 -10.76 -4.04 6.11
CA HIS A 247 -9.73 -4.02 5.06
C HIS A 247 -10.11 -4.89 3.84
N PHE A 248 -10.59 -6.11 4.07
CA PHE A 248 -11.02 -7.01 2.98
C PHE A 248 -12.35 -6.55 2.38
N ALA A 249 -13.26 -6.00 3.18
CA ALA A 249 -14.50 -5.39 2.68
C ALA A 249 -14.21 -4.19 1.76
N ALA A 250 -13.30 -3.31 2.16
CA ALA A 250 -12.83 -2.19 1.35
C ALA A 250 -12.16 -2.65 0.05
N TYR A 251 -11.31 -3.69 0.12
CA TYR A 251 -10.69 -4.26 -1.07
C TYR A 251 -11.70 -4.91 -2.02
N ALA A 252 -12.69 -5.63 -1.50
CA ALA A 252 -13.78 -6.18 -2.31
C ALA A 252 -14.58 -5.07 -3.01
N ALA A 253 -14.87 -3.96 -2.32
CA ALA A 253 -15.54 -2.81 -2.93
C ALA A 253 -14.70 -2.19 -4.05
N TRP A 254 -13.38 -2.05 -3.85
CA TRP A 254 -12.44 -1.58 -4.87
C TRP A 254 -12.42 -2.51 -6.10
N LEU A 255 -12.40 -3.83 -5.88
CA LEU A 255 -12.40 -4.83 -6.96
C LEU A 255 -13.70 -4.77 -7.79
N ARG A 256 -14.87 -4.66 -7.15
CA ARG A 256 -16.15 -4.54 -7.86
C ARG A 256 -16.22 -3.27 -8.70
N ALA A 257 -15.79 -2.13 -8.14
CA ALA A 257 -15.73 -0.88 -8.88
C ALA A 257 -14.74 -0.96 -10.06
N SER A 258 -13.59 -1.60 -9.85
CA SER A 258 -12.58 -1.77 -10.91
C SER A 258 -13.07 -2.67 -12.04
N LEU A 259 -13.76 -3.78 -11.73
CA LEU A 259 -14.39 -4.66 -12.73
C LEU A 259 -15.45 -3.92 -13.55
N ALA A 260 -16.25 -3.04 -12.93
CA ALA A 260 -17.24 -2.24 -13.64
C ALA A 260 -16.62 -1.24 -14.63
N VAL A 261 -15.45 -0.68 -14.28
CA VAL A 261 -14.69 0.23 -15.17
C VAL A 261 -14.09 -0.55 -16.34
N THR A 262 -13.44 -1.69 -16.09
CA THR A 262 -12.84 -2.53 -17.13
C THR A 262 -13.88 -3.09 -18.09
N GLY A 263 -15.03 -3.54 -17.59
CA GLY A 263 -16.14 -4.05 -18.42
C GLY A 263 -16.83 -2.98 -19.28
N SER A 264 -16.65 -1.69 -18.95
CA SER A 264 -17.21 -0.56 -19.72
C SER A 264 -16.31 -0.13 -20.89
N GLY A 265 -15.20 -0.84 -21.15
CA GLY A 265 -14.26 -0.52 -22.23
C GLY A 265 -13.45 0.76 -21.99
N CYS A 266 -13.52 1.35 -20.79
CA CYS A 266 -12.76 2.52 -20.40
C CYS A 266 -11.46 2.06 -19.75
N LEU A 267 -10.47 1.74 -20.59
CA LEU A 267 -9.08 1.74 -20.15
C LEU A 267 -8.65 3.21 -20.05
N TYR A 268 -8.05 3.55 -18.91
CA TYR A 268 -7.56 4.88 -18.52
C TYR A 268 -6.97 5.73 -19.65
#